data_AF-A0A3P3TC63-F1
#
_entry.id   AF-A0A3P3TC63-F1
#
_cell.length_a   1.000
_cell.length_b   1.000
_cell.length_c   1.000
_cell.angle_alpha   90.00
_cell.angle_beta   90.00
_cell.angle_gamma   90.00
#
_symmetry.space_group_name_H-M   'P 1'
#
loop_
_entity.id
_entity.type
_entity.pdbx_description
1 polymer ?
#
loop_
_entity_poly.entity_id
_entity_poly.type
_entity_poly.pdbx_seq_one_letter_code
_entity_poly.pdbx_strand_id
1 'polypeptide(L)'
;MVNGQTGSMELLSDLANDKRSNIISRLSILYKKLNSGAGEQDYKFENYHIVFRNGILEVHGCIDDVRVTGPKYSEVHLGRMISNYGQLPYYWIEGIIS
;
A
#
# COMPACT_ATOMS: atom_id res chain seq x y z
N MET A 1 -29.01 41.81 -1.28
CA MET A 1 -28.21 41.71 -0.04
C MET A 1 -28.13 40.25 0.34
N VAL A 2 -26.92 39.78 0.66
CA VAL A 2 -26.50 38.46 1.22
C VAL A 2 -26.83 37.21 0.38
N ASN A 3 -25.91 36.61 -0.39
CA ASN A 3 -24.64 35.92 -0.10
C ASN A 3 -24.82 34.46 0.37
N GLY A 4 -24.17 33.54 -0.36
CA GLY A 4 -23.65 32.28 0.18
C GLY A 4 -24.45 31.02 -0.15
N GLN A 5 -23.96 30.20 -1.09
CA GLN A 5 -23.19 29.02 -0.70
C GLN A 5 -22.52 28.38 -1.92
N THR A 6 -21.22 28.64 -2.00
CA THR A 6 -20.21 27.80 -2.62
C THR A 6 -20.39 26.36 -2.13
N GLY A 7 -20.47 25.42 -3.06
CA GLY A 7 -20.61 24.00 -2.74
C GLY A 7 -20.15 23.10 -3.87
N SER A 8 -19.15 23.52 -4.67
CA SER A 8 -18.34 22.58 -5.44
C SER A 8 -17.44 21.81 -4.45
N MET A 9 -18.05 20.97 -3.63
CA MET A 9 -17.32 19.95 -2.87
C MET A 9 -16.80 18.91 -3.87
N GLU A 10 -15.49 18.96 -4.06
CA GLU A 10 -14.66 17.76 -4.08
C GLU A 10 -14.92 16.77 -5.22
N LEU A 11 -14.89 17.25 -6.46
CA LEU A 11 -14.65 16.38 -7.63
C LEU A 11 -13.18 15.89 -7.74
N LEU A 12 -12.43 15.90 -6.63
CA LEU A 12 -11.01 15.57 -6.55
C LEU A 12 -10.74 14.25 -5.80
N SER A 13 -11.78 13.58 -5.28
CA SER A 13 -11.66 12.42 -4.41
C SER A 13 -11.66 11.08 -5.17
N ASP A 14 -12.30 11.01 -6.34
CA ASP A 14 -12.46 9.74 -7.06
C ASP A 14 -11.19 9.26 -7.79
N LEU A 15 -10.37 10.17 -8.35
CA LEU A 15 -9.14 9.79 -9.07
C LEU A 15 -7.95 9.46 -8.15
N ALA A 16 -7.93 10.00 -6.93
CA ALA A 16 -6.88 9.68 -5.95
C ALA A 16 -7.03 8.25 -5.39
N ASN A 17 -8.23 7.68 -5.48
CA ASN A 17 -8.54 6.38 -4.89
C ASN A 17 -8.11 5.20 -5.75
N ASP A 18 -7.96 5.34 -7.08
CA ASP A 18 -7.49 4.25 -7.96
C ASP A 18 -6.07 3.79 -7.62
N LYS A 19 -5.12 4.73 -7.48
CA LYS A 19 -3.72 4.38 -7.20
C LYS A 19 -3.58 3.76 -5.82
N ARG A 20 -4.23 4.34 -4.82
CA ARG A 20 -4.18 3.86 -3.44
C ARG A 20 -4.85 2.49 -3.30
N SER A 21 -6.02 2.31 -3.92
CA SER A 21 -6.71 1.01 -3.98
C SER A 21 -5.88 -0.03 -4.73
N ASN A 22 -5.20 0.36 -5.81
CA ASN A 22 -4.31 -0.52 -6.54
C ASN A 22 -3.10 -0.92 -5.68
N ILE A 23 -2.45 0.02 -4.98
CA ILE A 23 -1.37 -0.29 -4.03
C ILE A 23 -1.84 -1.32 -2.99
N ILE A 24 -3.02 -1.12 -2.41
CA ILE A 24 -3.61 -2.05 -1.43
C ILE A 24 -3.85 -3.43 -2.06
N SER A 25 -4.38 -3.48 -3.28
CA SER A 25 -4.59 -4.72 -4.03
C SER A 25 -3.27 -5.47 -4.27
N ARG A 26 -2.21 -4.76 -4.69
CA ARG A 26 -0.89 -5.36 -4.91
C ARG A 26 -0.25 -5.85 -3.62
N LEU A 27 -0.35 -5.10 -2.53
CA LEU A 27 0.12 -5.52 -1.20
C LEU A 27 -0.61 -6.78 -0.70
N SER A 28 -1.93 -6.89 -0.94
CA SER A 28 -2.71 -8.10 -0.66
C SER A 28 -2.22 -9.31 -1.47
N ILE A 29 -1.91 -9.12 -2.75
CA ILE A 29 -1.37 -10.19 -3.61
C ILE A 29 0.03 -10.61 -3.14
N LEU A 30 0.89 -9.63 -2.81
CA LEU A 30 2.21 -9.91 -2.24
C LEU A 30 2.09 -10.74 -0.96
N TYR A 31 1.20 -10.34 -0.03
CA TYR A 31 0.92 -11.11 1.18
C TYR A 31 0.55 -12.56 0.85
N LYS A 32 -0.40 -12.78 -0.08
CA LYS A 32 -0.81 -14.13 -0.49
C LYS A 32 0.37 -14.94 -1.01
N LYS A 33 1.22 -14.34 -1.84
CA LYS A 33 2.40 -15.01 -2.42
C LYS A 33 3.38 -15.42 -1.33
N LEU A 34 3.74 -14.50 -0.43
CA LEU A 34 4.70 -14.77 0.64
C LEU A 34 4.14 -15.74 1.69
N ASN A 35 2.86 -15.62 2.03
CA ASN A 35 2.17 -16.53 2.96
C ASN A 35 1.99 -17.96 2.39
N SER A 36 1.94 -18.10 1.06
CA SER A 36 1.93 -19.42 0.40
C SER A 36 3.34 -19.98 0.22
N GLY A 37 4.38 -19.16 0.42
CA GLY A 37 5.78 -19.52 0.30
C GLY A 37 6.35 -20.17 1.56
N ALA A 38 7.67 -20.34 1.57
CA ALA A 38 8.39 -20.93 2.69
C ALA A 38 8.70 -19.86 3.75
N GLY A 39 8.18 -20.05 4.97
CA GLY A 39 8.64 -19.40 6.20
C GLY A 39 8.73 -17.87 6.18
N GLU A 40 9.53 -17.35 7.10
CA GLU A 40 9.83 -15.92 7.18
C GLU A 40 10.71 -15.49 6.01
N GLN A 41 10.40 -14.35 5.41
CA GLN A 41 11.10 -13.82 4.24
C GLN A 41 11.53 -12.38 4.48
N ASP A 42 12.73 -12.04 4.01
CA ASP A 42 13.36 -10.74 4.20
C ASP A 42 13.97 -10.31 2.85
N TYR A 43 13.46 -9.21 2.29
CA TYR A 43 13.93 -8.67 1.02
C TYR A 43 14.47 -7.27 1.25
N LYS A 44 15.67 -6.97 0.76
CA LYS A 44 16.29 -5.64 0.84
C LYS A 44 16.61 -5.11 -0.54
N PHE A 45 16.26 -3.86 -0.80
CA PHE A 45 16.55 -3.17 -2.06
C PHE A 45 16.71 -1.67 -1.80
N GLU A 46 17.90 -1.14 -2.08
CA GLU A 46 18.26 0.25 -1.79
C GLU A 46 17.95 0.63 -0.33
N ASN A 47 17.06 1.62 -0.12
CA ASN A 47 16.61 2.08 1.19
C ASN A 47 15.35 1.35 1.67
N TYR A 48 14.82 0.40 0.89
CA TYR A 48 13.60 -0.32 1.18
C TYR A 48 13.87 -1.72 1.74
N HIS A 49 12.97 -2.15 2.62
CA HIS A 49 13.06 -3.44 3.27
C HIS A 49 11.67 -4.03 3.45
N ILE A 50 11.41 -5.16 2.81
CA ILE A 50 10.15 -5.91 2.93
C ILE A 50 10.40 -7.09 3.86
N VAL A 51 9.63 -7.18 4.95
CA VAL A 51 9.71 -8.25 5.93
C VAL A 51 8.39 -8.99 5.96
N PHE A 52 8.43 -10.32 5.85
CA PHE A 52 7.29 -11.19 6.11
C PHE A 52 7.64 -12.13 7.25
N ARG A 53 7.02 -11.93 8.41
CA ARG A 53 7.28 -12.70 9.62
C ARG A 53 5.98 -12.92 10.41
N ASN A 54 5.77 -14.13 10.91
CA ASN A 54 4.59 -14.47 11.73
C ASN A 54 3.25 -14.08 11.09
N GLY A 55 3.12 -14.21 9.76
CA GLY A 55 1.90 -13.83 9.04
C GLY A 55 1.66 -12.32 8.98
N ILE A 56 2.72 -11.50 9.10
CA ILE A 56 2.67 -10.05 8.98
C ILE A 56 3.68 -9.63 7.92
N LEU A 57 3.23 -8.87 6.94
CA LEU A 57 4.05 -8.20 5.94
C LEU A 57 4.26 -6.74 6.36
N GLU A 58 5.49 -6.27 6.39
CA GLU A 58 5.87 -4.89 6.66
C GLU A 58 6.75 -4.37 5.53
N VAL A 59 6.57 -3.11 5.14
CA VAL A 59 7.44 -2.44 4.15
C VAL A 59 8.04 -1.19 4.78
N HIS A 60 9.35 -1.24 5.02
CA HIS A 60 10.13 -0.15 5.58
C HIS A 60 10.84 0.65 4.48
N GLY A 61 11.20 1.90 4.80
CA GLY A 61 11.82 2.85 3.87
C GLY A 61 10.81 3.65 3.04
N CYS A 62 9.51 3.40 3.22
CA CYS A 62 8.42 4.19 2.66
C CYS A 62 8.30 5.56 3.36
N ILE A 63 7.54 6.48 2.75
CA ILE A 63 7.24 7.78 3.35
C ILE A 63 6.32 7.69 4.60
N ASP A 64 5.67 6.55 4.79
CA ASP A 64 4.70 6.28 5.86
C ASP A 64 4.61 4.77 6.12
N ASP A 65 3.83 4.36 7.12
CA ASP A 65 3.70 2.96 7.53
C ASP A 65 3.00 2.08 6.49
N VAL A 66 3.51 0.86 6.29
CA VAL A 66 2.85 -0.18 5.49
C VAL A 66 2.88 -1.48 6.26
N ARG A 67 1.71 -2.03 6.56
CA ARG A 67 1.56 -3.30 7.26
C ARG A 67 0.38 -4.09 6.73
N VAL A 68 0.56 -5.38 6.46
CA VAL A 68 -0.50 -6.27 5.99
C VAL A 68 -0.55 -7.51 6.87
N THR A 69 -1.72 -7.78 7.45
CA THR A 69 -1.95 -8.92 8.35
C THR A 69 -2.80 -10.02 7.72
N GLY A 70 -3.22 -9.82 6.47
CA GLY A 70 -4.07 -10.76 5.77
C GLY A 70 -4.38 -10.34 4.33
N PRO A 71 -5.00 -11.24 3.56
CA PRO A 71 -5.25 -11.03 2.13
C PRO A 71 -6.40 -10.07 1.84
N LYS A 72 -7.22 -9.65 2.80
CA LYS A 72 -8.37 -8.78 2.53
C LYS A 72 -7.95 -7.32 2.49
N TYR A 73 -8.69 -6.51 1.74
CA TYR A 73 -8.47 -5.07 1.65
C TYR A 73 -8.44 -4.38 3.02
N SER A 74 -9.33 -4.79 3.94
CA SER A 74 -9.41 -4.27 5.31
C SER A 74 -8.24 -4.68 6.21
N GLU A 75 -7.41 -5.63 5.79
CA GLU A 75 -6.25 -6.15 6.53
C GLU A 75 -4.93 -5.51 6.05
N VAL A 76 -5.03 -4.53 5.14
CA VAL A 76 -3.93 -3.72 4.65
C VAL A 76 -3.99 -2.36 5.33
N HIS A 77 -3.01 -2.10 6.19
CA HIS A 77 -2.72 -0.76 6.67
C HIS A 77 -1.75 -0.08 5.69
N LEU A 78 -2.25 0.97 5.05
CA LEU A 78 -1.45 1.86 4.21
C LEU A 78 -1.46 3.25 4.85
N GLY A 79 -0.29 3.78 5.20
CA GLY A 79 -0.13 5.10 5.80
C GLY A 79 -0.74 6.19 4.92
N ARG A 80 -1.30 7.24 5.53
CA ARG A 80 -2.09 8.27 4.83
C ARG A 80 -1.27 9.07 3.83
N MET A 81 0.04 9.19 4.04
CA MET A 81 0.92 9.93 3.13
C MET A 81 1.22 9.14 1.84
N ILE A 82 0.96 7.84 1.79
CA ILE A 82 1.15 7.00 0.59
C ILE A 82 -0.08 7.09 -0.32
N SER A 83 -0.09 8.05 -1.23
CA SER A 83 -1.15 8.29 -2.22
C SER A 83 -0.76 7.88 -3.65
N ASN A 84 0.51 7.55 -3.90
CA ASN A 84 1.00 7.20 -5.23
C ASN A 84 2.15 6.18 -5.21
N TYR A 85 2.52 5.66 -6.38
CA TYR A 85 3.48 4.57 -6.54
C TYR A 85 4.94 4.94 -6.21
N GLY A 86 5.30 6.23 -6.17
CA GLY A 86 6.67 6.68 -5.89
C GLY A 86 7.00 6.76 -4.39
N GLN A 87 6.03 6.49 -3.52
CA GLN A 87 6.16 6.64 -2.06
C GLN A 87 6.42 5.33 -1.32
N LEU A 88 6.48 4.25 -2.08
CA LEU A 88 6.80 2.90 -1.67
C LEU A 88 7.54 2.22 -2.83
N PRO A 89 8.21 1.07 -2.63
CA PRO A 89 8.93 0.39 -3.70
C PRO A 89 7.97 -0.39 -4.62
N TYR A 90 7.01 0.28 -5.24
CA TYR A 90 5.90 -0.33 -5.99
C TYR A 90 6.39 -1.29 -7.08
N TYR A 91 7.31 -0.85 -7.94
CA TYR A 91 7.80 -1.69 -9.05
C TYR A 91 8.62 -2.90 -8.59
N TRP A 92 9.27 -2.79 -7.43
CA TRP A 92 9.97 -3.93 -6.84
C TRP A 92 8.97 -4.95 -6.29
N ILE A 93 7.90 -4.48 -5.63
CA ILE A 93 6.76 -5.32 -5.22
C ILE A 93 6.18 -6.05 -6.44
N GLU A 94 6.00 -5.37 -7.57
CA GLU A 94 5.53 -6.02 -8.81
C GLU A 94 6.48 -7.12 -9.31
N GLY A 95 7.79 -6.90 -9.21
CA GLY A 95 8.82 -7.88 -9.55
C GLY A 95 8.79 -9.12 -8.64
N ILE A 96 8.41 -8.96 -7.37
CA ILE A 96 8.22 -10.09 -6.44
C ILE A 96 6.92 -10.84 -6.74
N ILE A 97 5.84 -10.12 -7.10
CA ILE A 97 4.52 -10.72 -7.38
C ILE A 97 4.52 -11.53 -8.68
N SER A 98 5.19 -11.03 -9.72
CA SER A 98 5.32 -11.69 -11.03
C SER A 98 5.95 -13.08 -10.92
#